data_AF-A0A547E693-F1
#
_entry.id   AF-A0A547E693-F1
#
_cell.length_a   1.000
_cell.length_b   1.000
_cell.length_c   1.000
_cell.angle_alpha   90.00
_cell.angle_beta   90.00
_cell.angle_gamma   90.00
#
_symmetry.space_group_name_H-M   'P 1'
#
loop_
_entity.id
_entity.type
_entity.pdbx_description
1 polymer ?
#
loop_
_entity_poly.entity_id
_entity_poly.type
_entity_poly.pdbx_seq_one_letter_code
_entity_poly.pdbx_strand_id
1 'polypeptide(L)'
;MLLEQFGITGKLAEDFIVHRKAKKAPITETALNGYQREADKAKIPIQKAVEIAIERGWTGFKADWQWQDDQPKHRPKDNMRAEWNNPEAWAEVF
;
A
#
# COMPACT_ATOMS: atom_id res chain seq x y z
N MET A 1 -0.60 6.13 -26.60
CA MET A 1 -0.81 7.08 -25.48
C MET A 1 0.11 6.74 -24.33
N LEU A 2 0.46 7.70 -23.47
CA LEU A 2 1.39 7.48 -22.34
C LEU A 2 0.95 6.33 -21.42
N LEU A 3 -0.36 6.19 -21.15
CA LEU A 3 -0.92 5.15 -20.29
C LEU A 3 -0.74 3.73 -20.85
N GLU A 4 -0.83 3.58 -22.17
CA GLU A 4 -0.71 2.27 -22.85
C GLU A 4 0.70 1.69 -22.72
N GLN A 5 1.73 2.55 -22.62
CA GLN A 5 3.13 2.12 -22.40
C GLN A 5 3.30 1.41 -21.05
N PHE A 6 2.44 1.73 -20.07
CA PHE A 6 2.41 1.10 -18.75
C PHE A 6 1.36 -0.02 -18.66
N GLY A 7 0.75 -0.42 -19.78
CA GLY A 7 -0.31 -1.43 -19.80
C GLY A 7 -1.63 -0.97 -19.18
N ILE A 8 -1.79 0.33 -18.92
CA ILE A 8 -3.03 0.93 -18.42
C ILE A 8 -3.90 1.25 -19.64
N THR A 9 -4.83 0.35 -19.96
CA THR A 9 -5.64 0.41 -21.17
C THR A 9 -7.13 0.16 -20.88
N GLY A 10 -7.99 0.47 -21.85
CA GLY A 10 -9.44 0.28 -21.73
C GLY A 10 -10.04 1.08 -20.58
N LYS A 11 -10.99 0.45 -19.87
CA LYS A 11 -11.75 1.10 -18.80
C LYS A 11 -10.88 1.62 -17.65
N LEU A 12 -9.79 0.91 -17.32
CA LEU A 12 -8.86 1.33 -16.27
C LEU A 12 -8.19 2.67 -16.61
N ALA A 13 -7.88 2.91 -17.89
CA ALA A 13 -7.32 4.18 -18.34
C ALA A 13 -8.34 5.32 -18.22
N GLU A 14 -9.60 5.07 -18.58
CA GLU A 14 -10.69 6.04 -18.43
C GLU A 14 -10.92 6.41 -16.97
N ASP A 15 -11.02 5.40 -16.08
CA ASP A 15 -11.19 5.61 -14.64
C ASP A 15 -9.99 6.37 -14.05
N PHE A 16 -8.77 6.05 -14.47
CA PHE A 16 -7.58 6.78 -14.03
C PHE A 16 -7.59 8.24 -14.47
N ILE A 17 -8.02 8.54 -15.70
CA ILE A 17 -8.17 9.91 -16.20
C ILE A 17 -9.21 10.68 -15.38
N VAL A 18 -10.37 10.07 -15.10
CA VAL A 18 -11.44 10.68 -14.30
C VAL A 18 -10.95 10.98 -12.88
N HIS A 19 -10.30 10.00 -12.25
CA HIS A 19 -9.73 10.15 -10.91
C HIS A 19 -8.69 11.27 -10.83
N ARG A 20 -7.75 11.29 -11.78
CA ARG A 20 -6.69 12.31 -11.86
C ARG A 20 -7.26 13.70 -12.12
N LYS A 21 -8.30 13.83 -12.95
CA LYS A 21 -9.04 15.09 -13.14
C LYS A 21 -9.72 15.55 -11.85
N ALA A 22 -10.41 14.66 -11.14
CA ALA A 22 -11.07 14.98 -9.88
C ALA A 22 -10.09 15.49 -8.81
N LYS A 23 -8.89 14.91 -8.77
CA LYS A 23 -7.80 15.31 -7.87
C LYS A 23 -6.96 16.48 -8.36
N LYS A 24 -7.24 17.04 -9.54
CA LYS A 24 -6.43 18.09 -10.20
C LYS A 24 -4.96 17.69 -10.32
N ALA A 25 -4.70 16.41 -10.58
CA ALA A 25 -3.36 15.83 -10.66
C ALA A 25 -3.05 15.43 -12.11
N PRO A 26 -2.19 16.16 -12.84
CA PRO A 26 -1.87 15.86 -14.24
C PRO A 26 -1.27 14.46 -14.41
N ILE A 27 -1.68 13.71 -15.42
CA ILE A 27 -1.04 12.43 -15.78
C ILE A 27 0.29 12.76 -16.48
N THR A 28 1.39 12.47 -15.82
CA THR A 28 2.75 12.69 -16.33
C THR A 28 3.55 11.40 -16.28
N GLU A 29 4.57 11.31 -17.13
CA GLU A 29 5.48 10.18 -17.16
C GLU A 29 6.17 9.98 -15.81
N THR A 30 6.60 11.06 -15.15
CA THR A 30 7.17 11.02 -13.80
C THR A 30 6.22 10.40 -12.77
N ALA A 31 4.92 10.71 -12.85
CA ALA A 31 3.94 10.13 -11.95
C ALA A 31 3.81 8.62 -12.18
N LEU A 32 3.67 8.19 -13.44
CA LEU A 32 3.54 6.78 -13.80
C LEU A 32 4.81 5.98 -13.49
N ASN A 33 6.00 6.53 -13.72
CA ASN A 33 7.27 5.96 -13.28
C ASN A 33 7.33 5.81 -11.75
N GLY A 34 6.76 6.76 -11.01
CA GLY A 34 6.59 6.65 -9.57
C GLY A 34 5.71 5.45 -9.19
N TYR A 35 4.55 5.30 -9.83
CA TYR A 35 3.69 4.12 -9.65
C TYR A 35 4.42 2.83 -9.98
N GLN A 36 5.15 2.76 -11.10
CA GLN A 36 5.87 1.57 -11.52
C GLN A 36 6.93 1.15 -10.50
N ARG A 37 7.75 2.10 -10.01
CA ARG A 37 8.80 1.83 -9.01
C ARG A 37 8.22 1.31 -7.70
N GLU A 38 7.09 1.85 -7.27
CA GLU A 38 6.46 1.44 -6.02
C GLU A 38 5.68 0.13 -6.19
N ALA A 39 5.06 -0.10 -7.34
CA ALA A 39 4.44 -1.38 -7.70
C ALA A 39 5.48 -2.51 -7.75
N ASP A 40 6.66 -2.25 -8.33
CA ASP A 40 7.79 -3.19 -8.38
C ASP A 40 8.27 -3.58 -6.97
N LYS A 41 8.45 -2.61 -6.08
CA LYS A 41 8.76 -2.86 -4.66
C LYS A 41 7.69 -3.71 -3.96
N ALA A 42 6.42 -3.46 -4.27
CA ALA A 42 5.28 -4.22 -3.77
C ALA A 42 5.12 -5.59 -4.46
N LYS A 43 5.91 -5.88 -5.49
CA LYS A 43 5.82 -7.07 -6.36
C LYS A 43 4.43 -7.25 -6.99
N ILE A 44 3.79 -6.14 -7.36
CA ILE A 44 2.50 -6.12 -8.06
C ILE A 44 2.63 -5.43 -9.41
N PRO A 45 1.76 -5.73 -10.38
CA PRO A 45 1.72 -4.97 -11.63
C PRO A 45 1.24 -3.53 -11.38
N ILE A 46 1.71 -2.59 -12.19
CA ILE A 46 1.31 -1.17 -12.09
C ILE A 46 -0.21 -0.99 -12.25
N GLN A 47 -0.86 -1.82 -13.06
CA GLN A 47 -2.32 -1.85 -13.19
C GLN A 47 -2.99 -2.03 -11.83
N LYS A 48 -2.48 -2.95 -11.01
CA LYS A 48 -3.02 -3.20 -9.67
C LYS A 48 -2.79 -2.03 -8.72
N ALA A 49 -1.61 -1.42 -8.79
CA ALA A 49 -1.31 -0.21 -8.01
C ALA A 49 -2.24 0.96 -8.37
N VAL A 50 -2.58 1.11 -9.65
CA VAL A 50 -3.51 2.12 -10.16
C VAL A 50 -4.95 1.82 -9.75
N GLU A 51 -5.40 0.58 -9.86
CA GLU A 51 -6.71 0.15 -9.35
C GLU A 51 -6.88 0.52 -7.87
N ILE A 52 -5.94 0.11 -7.02
CA ILE A 52 -5.97 0.41 -5.59
C ILE A 52 -6.02 1.92 -5.34
N ALA A 53 -5.23 2.69 -6.11
CA ALA A 53 -5.21 4.14 -5.96
C ALA A 53 -6.54 4.79 -6.36
N ILE A 54 -7.25 4.26 -7.36
CA ILE A 54 -8.59 4.72 -7.74
C ILE A 54 -9.61 4.33 -6.64
N GLU A 55 -9.64 3.06 -6.24
CA GLU A 55 -10.56 2.51 -5.24
C GLU A 55 -10.45 3.25 -3.90
N ARG A 56 -9.22 3.56 -3.46
CA ARG A 56 -8.95 4.25 -2.19
C ARG A 56 -8.89 5.78 -2.33
N GLY A 57 -9.06 6.30 -3.55
CA GLY A 57 -9.01 7.73 -3.81
C GLY A 57 -7.63 8.37 -3.59
N TRP A 58 -6.54 7.60 -3.74
CA TRP A 58 -5.16 8.04 -3.57
C TRP A 58 -4.59 8.66 -4.86
N THR A 59 -3.81 9.74 -4.71
CA THR A 59 -3.17 10.41 -5.86
C THR A 59 -1.86 9.73 -6.29
N GLY A 60 -1.27 8.92 -5.41
CA GLY A 60 -0.05 8.14 -5.62
C GLY A 60 -0.16 6.74 -5.02
N PHE A 61 0.87 5.92 -5.19
CA PHE A 61 0.98 4.60 -4.57
C PHE A 61 2.37 4.45 -3.96
N LYS A 62 2.49 3.83 -2.78
CA LYS A 62 3.77 3.42 -2.18
C LYS A 62 3.66 2.00 -1.64
N ALA A 63 4.73 1.22 -1.83
CA ALA A 63 4.77 -0.17 -1.37
C ALA A 63 4.69 -0.30 0.15
N ASP A 64 5.19 0.72 0.87
CA ASP A 64 5.21 0.82 2.32
C ASP A 64 3.83 1.10 2.94
N TRP A 65 2.85 1.50 2.13
CA TRP A 65 1.50 1.78 2.63
C TRP A 65 0.72 0.51 2.95
N GLN A 66 -0.35 0.66 3.73
CA GLN A 66 -1.30 -0.41 4.04
C GLN A 66 -2.25 -0.67 2.86
N TRP A 67 -1.70 -1.03 1.69
CA TRP A 67 -2.47 -1.26 0.46
C TRP A 67 -3.08 -2.66 0.37
N GLN A 68 -2.56 -3.62 1.14
CA GLN A 68 -3.18 -4.93 1.34
C GLN A 68 -4.11 -4.86 2.56
N ASP A 69 -5.36 -5.25 2.37
CA ASP A 69 -6.33 -5.37 3.46
C ASP A 69 -5.94 -6.47 4.48
N ASP A 70 -5.17 -7.47 4.04
CA ASP A 70 -4.83 -8.66 4.83
C ASP A 70 -3.34 -8.74 5.20
N GLN A 71 -2.66 -7.62 5.46
CA GLN A 71 -1.36 -7.70 6.14
C GLN A 71 -1.61 -7.83 7.64
N PRO A 72 -1.55 -9.03 8.26
CA PRO A 72 -1.24 -9.10 9.66
C PRO A 72 0.13 -8.44 9.78
N LYS A 73 0.16 -7.23 10.33
CA LYS A 73 1.40 -6.70 10.88
C LYS A 73 1.83 -7.77 11.87
N HIS A 74 2.84 -8.57 11.50
CA HIS A 74 3.64 -9.31 12.45
C HIS A 74 4.30 -8.25 13.34
N ARG A 75 3.52 -7.67 14.24
CA ARG A 75 4.02 -7.27 15.54
C ARG A 75 4.23 -8.61 16.21
N PRO A 76 5.47 -9.06 16.45
CA PRO A 76 5.65 -10.01 17.54
C PRO A 76 4.95 -9.35 18.73
N LYS A 77 3.86 -9.97 19.21
CA LYS A 77 3.32 -9.60 20.51
C LYS A 77 4.41 -10.02 21.47
N ASP A 78 5.29 -9.08 21.77
CA ASP A 78 6.23 -9.21 22.86
C ASP A 78 5.39 -9.49 24.11
N ASN A 79 5.43 -10.75 24.52
CA ASN A 79 4.60 -11.36 25.54
C ASN A 79 5.20 -11.13 26.94
N MET A 80 6.11 -10.15 27.11
CA MET A 80 6.69 -9.75 28.40
C MET A 80 5.63 -9.56 29.50
N ARG A 81 4.40 -9.20 29.14
CA ARG A 81 3.31 -8.97 30.11
C ARG A 81 2.79 -10.24 30.79
N ALA A 82 3.10 -11.44 30.26
CA ALA A 82 2.69 -12.70 30.86
C ALA A 82 3.59 -13.14 32.04
N GLU A 83 4.87 -12.74 32.04
CA GLU A 83 5.82 -13.12 33.09
C GLU A 83 5.60 -12.35 34.41
N TRP A 84 5.24 -11.07 34.36
CA TRP A 84 4.99 -10.24 35.55
C TRP A 84 3.68 -10.57 36.29
N ASN A 85 2.80 -11.36 35.68
CA ASN A 85 1.48 -11.66 36.21
C ASN A 85 1.42 -13.03 36.92
N ASN A 86 2.57 -13.70 37.08
CA ASN A 86 2.69 -14.90 37.91
C ASN A 86 3.06 -14.52 39.36
N PRO A 87 2.18 -14.73 40.36
CA PRO A 87 2.50 -14.42 41.75
C PRO A 87 3.65 -15.25 42.34
N GLU A 88 3.99 -16.40 41.75
CA GLU A 88 5.18 -17.19 42.16
C GLU A 88 6.51 -16.54 41.78
N ALA A 89 6.54 -15.63 40.79
CA ALA A 89 7.79 -14.97 40.35
C ALA A 89 8.41 -14.06 41.42
N TRP A 90 7.63 -13.67 42.44
CA TRP A 90 8.07 -12.88 43.59
C TRP A 90 8.35 -13.72 44.85
N ALA A 91 8.11 -15.03 44.81
CA ALA A 91 8.25 -15.90 45.98
C ALA A 91 9.71 -16.31 46.25
N GLU A 92 10.61 -16.15 45.28
CA GLU A 92 12.04 -16.52 45.39
C GLU A 92 12.98 -15.33 45.68
N VAL A 93 12.45 -14.12 45.85
CA VAL A 93 13.27 -12.90 46.10
C VAL A 93 13.38 -12.50 47.58
N PHE A 94 13.02 -13.40 48.50
CA PHE A 94 13.16 -13.23 49.95
C PHE A 94 14.02 -14.33 50.59
#